data_AF-A0AAV5CLE4-F1
#
_entry.id   AF-A0AAV5CLE4-F1
#
_cell.length_a   1.000
_cell.length_b   1.000
_cell.length_c   1.000
_cell.angle_alpha   90.00
_cell.angle_beta   90.00
_cell.angle_gamma   90.00
#
_symmetry.space_group_name_H-M   'P 1'
#
loop_
_entity.id
_entity.type
_entity.pdbx_description
1 polymer ?
#
loop_
_entity_poly.entity_id
_entity_poly.type
_entity_poly.pdbx_seq_one_letter_code
_entity_poly.pdbx_strand_id
1 'polypeptide(L)' 'MRRKSVFTMGKKKGVASLMSRRPFQHMMRKRLRQLKKIVPDAQDADIDILLQQTAEYICILELKVVILRRLSAIYGV' A
#
# COMPACT_ATOMS: atom_id res chain seq x y z
N MET A 1 -26.08 -19.99 56.00
CA MET A 1 -25.50 -20.77 54.88
C MET A 1 -25.00 -19.83 53.79
N ARG A 2 -23.76 -20.03 53.33
CA ARG A 2 -23.10 -19.41 52.16
C ARG A 2 -23.94 -19.61 50.88
N ARG A 3 -23.91 -18.75 49.86
CA ARG A 3 -22.86 -18.67 48.83
C ARG A 3 -22.91 -17.38 48.00
N LYS A 4 -21.73 -16.79 47.78
CA LYS A 4 -21.42 -15.74 46.81
C LYS A 4 -21.42 -16.33 45.40
N SER A 5 -22.10 -15.72 44.44
CA SER A 5 -21.94 -16.05 43.02
C SER A 5 -20.75 -15.29 42.45
N VAL A 6 -19.83 -16.03 41.87
CA VAL A 6 -18.53 -15.57 41.37
C VAL A 6 -18.73 -15.01 39.96
N PHE A 7 -18.31 -13.76 39.76
CA PHE A 7 -18.10 -13.18 38.43
C PHE A 7 -17.05 -14.03 37.68
N THR A 8 -17.49 -14.77 36.67
CA THR A 8 -16.57 -15.38 35.70
C THR A 8 -16.28 -14.37 34.59
N MET A 9 -15.32 -13.48 34.83
CA MET A 9 -14.66 -12.74 33.75
C MET A 9 -13.85 -13.74 32.92
N GLY A 10 -14.47 -14.27 31.87
CA GLY A 10 -13.79 -15.03 30.83
C GLY A 10 -12.78 -14.13 30.12
N LYS A 11 -11.49 -14.34 30.41
CA LYS A 11 -10.35 -13.77 29.68
C LYS A 11 -10.41 -14.20 28.21
N LYS A 12 -11.03 -13.40 27.33
CA LYS A 12 -10.86 -13.51 25.87
C LYS A 12 -9.65 -12.67 25.42
N LYS A 13 -8.45 -13.05 25.84
CA LYS A 13 -7.19 -12.55 25.23
C LYS A 13 -6.82 -13.50 24.08
N GLY A 14 -7.21 -13.15 22.85
CA GLY A 14 -6.79 -13.93 21.67
C GLY A 14 -7.33 -13.48 20.32
N VAL A 15 -8.45 -12.75 20.26
CA VAL A 15 -9.11 -12.44 18.98
C VAL A 15 -8.80 -11.04 18.44
N ALA A 16 -8.33 -10.11 19.29
CA ALA A 16 -8.06 -8.73 18.88
C ALA A 16 -6.90 -8.61 17.86
N SER A 17 -5.91 -9.51 17.92
CA SER A 17 -4.74 -9.48 17.01
C SER A 17 -5.08 -9.94 15.57
N LEU A 18 -5.95 -10.94 15.43
CA LEU A 18 -6.39 -11.46 14.12
C LEU A 18 -7.28 -10.48 13.36
N MET A 19 -8.07 -9.67 14.08
CA MET A 19 -8.96 -8.67 13.48
C MET A 19 -8.22 -7.43 12.99
N SER A 20 -7.03 -7.12 13.52
CA SER A 20 -6.21 -5.97 13.08
C SER A 20 -5.36 -6.27 11.83
N ARG A 21 -4.93 -7.52 11.62
CA ARG A 21 -4.13 -7.91 10.43
C ARG A 21 -4.94 -7.94 9.12
N ARG A 22 -6.21 -8.36 9.18
CA ARG A 22 -7.10 -8.43 8.01
C ARG A 22 -7.33 -7.08 7.31
N PRO A 23 -7.63 -5.97 8.02
CA PRO A 23 -7.81 -4.67 7.36
C PRO A 23 -6.51 -4.15 6.74
N PHE A 24 -5.35 -4.39 7.35
CA PHE A 24 -4.06 -4.01 6.77
C PHE A 24 -3.79 -4.74 5.45
N GLN A 25 -3.99 -6.06 5.41
CA GLN A 25 -3.84 -6.84 4.18
C GLN A 25 -4.81 -6.39 3.07
N HIS A 26 -6.06 -6.10 3.42
CA HIS A 26 -7.03 -5.59 2.46
C HIS A 26 -6.61 -4.22 1.91
N MET A 27 -6.16 -3.32 2.79
CA MET A 27 -5.65 -2.00 2.41
C MET A 27 -4.43 -2.13 1.49
N MET A 28 -3.45 -2.98 1.84
CA MET A 28 -2.28 -3.25 1.01
C MET A 28 -2.69 -3.78 -0.37
N ARG A 29 -3.60 -4.77 -0.43
CA ARG A 29 -4.11 -5.29 -1.71
C ARG A 29 -4.80 -4.21 -2.54
N LYS A 30 -5.58 -3.33 -1.91
CA LYS A 30 -6.20 -2.18 -2.59
C LYS A 30 -5.13 -1.24 -3.16
N ARG A 31 -4.08 -0.93 -2.39
CA ARG A 31 -2.96 -0.08 -2.83
C ARG A 31 -2.19 -0.71 -3.97
N LEU A 32 -1.87 -2.01 -3.90
CA LEU A 32 -1.19 -2.74 -4.98
C LEU A 32 -2.02 -2.73 -6.27
N ARG A 33 -3.34 -2.95 -6.19
CA ARG A 33 -4.23 -2.83 -7.36
C ARG A 33 -4.25 -1.43 -7.95
N GLN A 34 -4.16 -0.39 -7.12
CA GLN A 34 -4.08 0.99 -7.61
C GLN A 34 -2.73 1.25 -8.29
N LEU A 35 -1.64 0.74 -7.72
CA LEU A 35 -0.30 0.89 -8.29
C LEU A 35 -0.19 0.22 -9.66
N LYS A 36 -0.72 -1.00 -9.82
CA LYS A 36 -0.81 -1.70 -11.11
C LYS A 36 -1.59 -0.97 -12.20
N LYS A 37 -2.48 -0.04 -11.83
CA LYS A 37 -3.26 0.76 -12.81
C LYS A 37 -2.48 1.97 -13.34
N ILE A 38 -1.48 2.46 -12.60
CA ILE A 38 -0.75 3.68 -12.94
C ILE A 38 0.65 3.38 -13.50
N VAL A 39 1.24 2.24 -13.11
CA VAL A 39 2.55 1.83 -13.61
C VAL A 39 2.37 1.13 -14.97
N PRO A 40 3.07 1.56 -16.03
CA PRO A 40 3.07 0.87 -17.32
C PRO A 40 3.52 -0.60 -17.18
N ASP A 41 2.96 -1.49 -18.01
CA ASP A 41 3.37 -2.90 -18.12
C ASP A 41 3.30 -3.72 -16.82
N ALA A 42 2.48 -3.27 -15.86
CA ALA A 42 2.46 -3.81 -14.50
C ALA A 42 1.22 -4.68 -14.16
N GLN A 43 0.28 -4.88 -15.11
CA GLN A 43 -1.01 -5.53 -14.83
C GLN A 43 -0.82 -6.95 -14.26
N ASP A 44 0.07 -7.74 -14.85
CA ASP A 44 0.32 -9.13 -14.47
C ASP A 44 1.64 -9.35 -13.72
N ALA A 45 2.36 -8.26 -13.39
CA ALA A 45 3.62 -8.34 -12.67
C ALA A 45 3.46 -8.87 -11.23
N ASP A 46 4.42 -9.66 -10.77
CA ASP A 46 4.56 -10.00 -9.35
C ASP A 46 4.94 -8.74 -8.52
N ILE A 47 4.82 -8.80 -7.20
CA ILE A 47 5.04 -7.65 -6.29
C ILE A 47 6.46 -7.09 -6.45
N ASP A 48 7.48 -7.94 -6.52
CA ASP A 48 8.86 -7.49 -6.64
C ASP A 48 9.11 -6.79 -7.98
N ILE A 49 8.58 -7.35 -9.06
CA ILE A 49 8.64 -6.77 -10.40
C ILE A 49 7.87 -5.45 -10.44
N LEU A 50 6.68 -5.39 -9.83
CA LEU A 50 5.87 -4.18 -9.74
C LEU A 50 6.64 -3.06 -9.02
N LEU A 51 7.31 -3.36 -7.92
CA LEU A 51 8.11 -2.38 -7.17
C LEU A 51 9.30 -1.90 -7.99
N GLN A 52 9.99 -2.79 -8.70
CA GLN A 52 11.08 -2.42 -9.60
C GLN A 52 10.60 -1.53 -10.75
N GLN A 53 9.55 -1.95 -11.48
CA GLN A 53 8.94 -1.16 -12.55
C GLN A 53 8.45 0.20 -12.04
N THR A 54 7.96 0.28 -10.80
CA THR A 54 7.57 1.54 -10.17
C THR A 54 8.78 2.45 -10.00
N ALA A 55 9.91 1.93 -9.50
CA ALA A 55 11.12 2.71 -9.30
C ALA A 55 11.68 3.22 -10.65
N GLU A 56 11.71 2.36 -11.66
CA GLU A 56 12.11 2.73 -13.02
C GLU A 56 11.17 3.81 -13.60
N TYR A 57 9.87 3.65 -13.43
CA TYR A 57 8.88 4.61 -13.93
C TYR A 57 8.99 5.98 -13.25
N ILE A 58 9.24 6.02 -11.94
CA ILE A 58 9.52 7.27 -11.21
C ILE A 58 10.74 7.96 -11.81
N CYS A 59 11.84 7.24 -12.01
CA CYS A 59 13.07 7.78 -12.58
C CYS A 59 12.84 8.36 -13.99
N ILE A 60 12.11 7.64 -14.85
CA ILE A 60 11.74 8.12 -16.19
C ILE A 60 10.88 9.39 -16.11
N LEU A 61 9.89 9.44 -15.22
CA LEU A 61 9.03 10.61 -15.06
C LEU A 61 9.83 11.82 -14.57
N GLU A 62 10.72 11.64 -13.60
CA GLU A 62 11.61 12.69 -13.12
C GLU A 62 12.47 13.25 -14.24
N LEU A 63 13.09 12.38 -15.05
CA LEU A 63 13.88 12.79 -16.21
C LEU A 63 13.03 13.58 -17.22
N LYS A 64 11.82 13.10 -17.54
CA LYS A 64 10.89 13.81 -18.45
C LYS A 64 10.55 15.19 -17.92
N VAL A 65 10.26 15.32 -16.63
CA VAL A 65 9.95 16.61 -16.00
C VAL A 65 11.16 17.55 -16.07
N VAL A 66 12.37 17.06 -15.81
CA VAL A 66 13.60 17.86 -15.92
C VAL A 66 13.79 18.37 -17.35
N ILE A 67 13.66 17.49 -18.34
CA ILE A 67 13.80 17.86 -19.76
C ILE A 67 12.74 18.88 -20.15
N LEU A 68 11.47 18.64 -19.84
CA LEU A 68 10.37 19.55 -20.16
C LEU A 68 10.57 20.94 -19.53
N ARG A 69 11.05 21.00 -18.28
CA ARG A 69 11.38 22.28 -17.62
C ARG A 69 12.51 23.02 -18.33
N ARG A 70 13.55 22.30 -18.79
CA ARG A 70 14.64 22.91 -19.57
C ARG A 70 14.16 23.44 -20.90
N LEU A 71 13.30 22.69 -21.61
CA LEU A 71 12.72 23.12 -22.87
C LEU A 71 11.79 24.33 -22.67
N SER A 72 10.90 24.30 -21.67
CA SER A 72 10.05 25.43 -21.29
C SER A 72 10.88 26.69 -21.01
N ALA A 73 12.00 26.56 -20.29
CA ALA A 73 12.90 27.69 -20.05
C ALA A 73 13.56 28.25 -21.32
N ILE A 74 13.78 27.42 -22.36
CA ILE A 74 14.32 27.85 -23.66
C ILE A 74 13.25 28.51 -24.52
N TYR A 75 12.04 27.94 -24.56
CA TYR A 75 10.97 28.36 -25.45
C TYR A 75 9.98 29.36 -24.84
N GLY A 76 10.06 29.62 -23.53
CA GLY A 76 9.26 30.64 -22.83
C GLY A 76 7.77 30.29 -22.67
N VAL A 77 7.41 29.01 -22.76
CA VAL A 77 6.04 28.50 -22.53
C VAL A 77 5.89 27.98 -21.11
#